data_AF-I0ELL4-F1
#
_entry.id   AF-I0ELL4-F1
#
_cell.length_a   1.000
_cell.length_b   1.000
_cell.length_c   1.000
_cell.angle_alpha   90.00
_cell.angle_beta   90.00
_cell.angle_gamma   90.00
#
_symmetry.space_group_name_H-M   'P 1'
#
loop_
_entity.id
_entity.type
_entity.pdbx_description
1 polymer ?
#
loop_
_entity_poly.entity_id
_entity_poly.type
_entity_poly.pdbx_seq_one_letter_code
_entity_poly.pdbx_strand_id
1 'polypeptide(L)'
;MQDLQNKEQELKALQNELAQAQDSLENNFAKHMAEKTDEKLEDLFFSNKEEFYKAVLIEQNNFIEETIGKTYDKAVALNDEIHSTKSKLELESAQKAFLEKNPDANMQEIIAFYNEELPPKYKRELDSLEDALGFFESLYSLYKTFKGEKEEEKAEVEEELPKQVVGNPSSNDAFSSGSNSVMERF
;
A
#
# COMPACT_ATOMS: atom_id res chain seq x y z
N MET A 1 -4.54 15.41 -19.76
CA MET A 1 -3.23 14.79 -20.06
C MET A 1 -2.07 15.77 -19.94
N GLN A 2 -2.14 16.96 -20.55
CA GLN A 2 -1.05 17.95 -20.46
C GLN A 2 -0.75 18.43 -19.04
N ASP A 3 -1.77 18.55 -18.18
CA ASP A 3 -1.60 18.86 -16.75
C ASP A 3 -0.77 17.81 -15.99
N LEU A 4 -1.06 16.51 -16.20
CA LEU A 4 -0.34 15.42 -15.58
C LEU A 4 1.14 15.40 -16.01
N GLN A 5 1.41 15.64 -17.29
CA GLN A 5 2.78 15.72 -17.81
C GLN A 5 3.56 16.89 -17.21
N ASN A 6 2.91 18.04 -17.01
CA ASN A 6 3.54 19.19 -16.34
C ASN A 6 3.89 18.85 -14.89
N LYS A 7 2.98 18.20 -14.15
CA LYS A 7 3.21 17.75 -12.78
C LYS A 7 4.36 16.74 -12.68
N GLU A 8 4.46 15.80 -13.61
CA GLU A 8 5.59 14.85 -13.67
C GLU A 8 6.92 15.54 -13.93
N GLN A 9 6.95 16.56 -14.78
CA GLN A 9 8.16 17.35 -15.03
C GLN A 9 8.55 18.16 -13.80
N GLU A 10 7.58 18.78 -13.11
CA GLU A 10 7.81 19.51 -11.86
C GLU A 10 8.33 18.58 -10.77
N LEU A 11 7.73 17.39 -10.60
CA LEU A 11 8.22 16.39 -9.64
C LEU A 11 9.66 16.00 -9.92
N LYS A 12 10.02 15.78 -11.19
CA LYS A 12 11.39 15.47 -11.59
C LYS A 12 12.35 16.63 -11.27
N ALA A 13 11.92 17.87 -11.46
CA ALA A 13 12.72 19.03 -11.09
C ALA A 13 12.96 19.10 -9.57
N LEU A 14 11.92 18.89 -8.77
CA LEU A 14 12.02 18.86 -7.30
C LEU A 14 12.93 17.72 -6.81
N GLN A 15 12.85 16.53 -7.43
CA GLN A 15 13.73 15.41 -7.10
C GLN A 15 15.21 15.72 -7.41
N ASN A 16 15.48 16.39 -8.52
CA ASN A 16 16.85 16.82 -8.85
C ASN A 16 17.36 17.88 -7.87
N GLU A 17 16.52 18.84 -7.48
CA GLU A 17 16.84 19.85 -6.48
C GLU A 17 17.19 19.20 -5.13
N LEU A 18 16.37 18.23 -4.69
CA LEU A 18 16.63 17.47 -3.47
C LEU A 18 17.95 16.70 -3.53
N ALA A 19 18.24 16.03 -4.65
CA ALA A 19 19.50 15.31 -4.82
C ALA A 19 20.71 16.26 -4.72
N GLN A 20 20.66 17.42 -5.37
CA GLN A 20 21.71 18.43 -5.29
C GLN A 20 21.87 19.01 -3.87
N ALA A 21 20.76 19.25 -3.19
CA ALA A 21 20.77 19.73 -1.81
C ALA A 21 21.36 18.67 -0.87
N GLN A 22 21.03 17.39 -1.06
CA GLN A 22 21.59 16.27 -0.30
C GLN A 22 23.09 16.11 -0.53
N ASP A 23 23.56 16.20 -1.78
CA ASP A 23 24.99 16.10 -2.13
C ASP A 23 25.86 17.17 -1.46
N SER A 24 25.28 18.34 -1.21
CA SER A 24 25.97 19.47 -0.56
C SER A 24 25.62 19.66 0.91
N LEU A 25 24.71 18.84 1.45
CA LEU A 25 24.10 19.04 2.77
C LEU A 25 25.13 19.10 3.88
N GLU A 26 26.03 18.10 3.95
CA GLU A 26 27.03 17.99 5.01
C GLU A 26 28.02 19.16 4.98
N ASN A 27 28.47 19.56 3.79
CA ASN A 27 29.41 20.68 3.64
C ASN A 27 28.75 22.02 3.99
N ASN A 28 27.50 22.22 3.57
CA ASN A 28 26.75 23.44 3.89
C ASN A 28 26.43 23.50 5.39
N PHE A 29 26.06 22.37 6.00
CA PHE A 29 25.84 22.27 7.44
C PHE A 29 27.13 22.56 8.22
N ALA A 30 28.28 22.03 7.80
CA ALA A 30 29.56 22.30 8.44
C ALA A 30 29.92 23.79 8.41
N LYS A 31 29.69 24.48 7.29
CA LYS A 31 29.87 25.94 7.18
C LYS A 31 28.91 26.70 8.08
N HIS A 32 27.64 26.33 8.08
CA HIS A 32 26.62 26.90 8.96
C HIS A 32 26.99 26.77 10.44
N MET A 33 27.44 25.58 10.86
CA MET A 33 27.93 25.37 12.22
C MET A 33 29.19 26.16 12.54
N ALA A 34 30.11 26.30 11.60
CA ALA A 34 31.31 27.12 11.80
C ALA A 34 30.98 28.60 12.04
N GLU A 35 29.93 29.12 11.38
CA GLU A 35 29.46 30.49 11.58
C GLU A 35 28.61 30.65 12.86
N LYS A 36 27.87 29.60 13.25
CA LYS A 36 26.94 29.63 14.39
C LYS A 36 27.58 29.23 15.73
N THR A 37 28.78 28.66 15.70
CA THR A 37 29.53 28.29 16.91
C THR A 37 29.96 29.55 17.65
N ASP A 38 29.40 29.74 18.84
CA ASP A 38 29.72 30.84 19.76
C ASP A 38 30.54 30.34 20.97
N GLU A 39 31.02 31.27 21.80
CA GLU A 39 31.82 30.94 22.99
C GLU A 39 31.11 29.96 23.93
N LYS A 40 29.77 29.95 23.96
CA LYS A 40 28.98 29.03 24.81
C LYS A 40 29.02 27.62 24.25
N LEU A 41 28.85 27.47 22.93
CA LEU A 41 28.93 26.17 22.28
C LEU A 41 30.36 25.62 22.34
N GLU A 42 31.37 26.48 22.20
CA GLU A 42 32.78 26.11 22.40
C GLU A 42 33.04 25.65 23.84
N ASP A 43 32.53 26.35 24.85
CA ASP A 43 32.67 25.92 26.25
C ASP A 43 32.08 24.51 26.44
N LEU A 44 30.88 24.25 25.92
CA LEU A 44 30.25 22.92 25.99
C LEU A 44 31.15 21.82 25.41
N PHE A 45 31.92 22.09 24.36
CA PHE A 45 32.83 21.09 23.79
C PHE A 45 33.91 20.62 24.79
N PHE A 46 34.35 21.51 25.68
CA PHE A 46 35.36 21.24 26.71
C PHE A 46 34.75 20.84 28.05
N SER A 47 33.63 21.45 28.44
CA SER A 47 33.00 21.29 29.76
C SER A 47 31.99 20.15 29.79
N ASN A 48 31.23 19.91 28.71
CA ASN A 48 30.22 18.85 28.61
C ASN A 48 29.96 18.40 27.16
N LYS A 49 30.75 17.40 26.72
CA LYS A 49 30.69 16.86 25.36
C LYS A 49 29.32 16.31 24.96
N GLU A 50 28.57 15.74 25.90
CA GLU A 50 27.24 15.18 25.60
C GLU A 50 26.27 16.29 25.19
N GLU A 51 26.20 17.37 25.98
CA GLU A 51 25.35 18.53 25.69
C GLU A 51 25.81 19.27 24.42
N PHE A 52 27.12 19.32 24.16
CA PHE A 52 27.64 19.82 22.89
C PHE A 52 27.05 19.05 21.69
N TYR A 53 27.16 17.73 21.66
CA TYR A 53 26.66 16.93 20.54
C TYR A 53 25.13 17.00 20.41
N LYS A 54 24.38 17.08 21.54
CA LYS A 54 22.93 17.32 21.49
C LYS A 54 22.59 18.66 20.81
N ALA A 55 23.30 19.73 21.15
CA ALA A 55 23.10 21.03 20.53
C ALA A 55 23.39 21.00 19.02
N VAL A 56 24.48 20.34 18.61
CA VAL A 56 24.82 20.14 17.19
C VAL A 56 23.72 19.37 16.45
N LEU A 57 23.19 18.28 17.03
CA LEU A 57 22.13 17.48 16.40
C LEU A 57 20.80 18.24 16.29
N ILE A 58 20.45 19.03 17.30
CA ILE A 58 19.27 19.91 17.23
C ILE A 58 19.43 20.90 16.07
N GLU A 59 20.59 21.52 15.96
CA GLU A 59 20.87 22.46 14.89
C GLU A 59 20.89 21.78 13.52
N GLN A 60 21.41 20.56 13.42
CA GLN A 60 21.38 19.75 12.20
C GLN A 60 19.95 19.51 11.74
N ASN A 61 19.06 19.10 12.65
CA ASN A 61 17.65 18.87 12.31
C ASN A 61 16.97 20.14 11.83
N ASN A 62 17.20 21.27 12.51
CA ASN A 62 16.67 22.57 12.08
C ASN A 62 17.19 22.97 10.69
N PHE A 63 18.49 22.80 10.46
CA PHE A 63 19.12 23.12 9.19
C PHE A 63 18.55 22.28 8.04
N ILE A 64 18.38 20.97 8.25
CA ILE A 64 17.78 20.05 7.29
C ILE A 64 16.33 20.46 6.96
N GLU A 65 15.54 20.76 8.00
CA GLU A 65 14.15 21.18 7.83
C GLU A 65 14.05 22.48 7.00
N GLU A 66 14.91 23.46 7.27
CA GLU A 66 14.93 24.74 6.56
C GLU A 66 15.45 24.61 5.12
N THR A 67 16.45 23.75 4.87
CA THR A 67 17.08 23.62 3.55
C THR A 67 16.34 22.69 2.61
N ILE A 68 15.84 21.54 3.09
CA ILE A 68 15.24 20.52 2.22
C ILE A 68 13.81 20.13 2.63
N GLY A 69 13.37 20.40 3.86
CA GLY A 69 12.05 20.00 4.36
C GLY A 69 10.90 20.46 3.46
N LYS A 70 10.84 21.76 3.14
CA LYS A 70 9.79 22.31 2.26
C LYS A 70 9.79 21.73 0.84
N THR A 71 10.97 21.49 0.26
CA THR A 71 11.08 20.91 -1.09
C THR A 71 10.69 19.44 -1.07
N TYR A 72 11.06 18.72 -0.01
CA TYR A 72 10.68 17.34 0.22
C TYR A 72 9.16 17.17 0.36
N ASP A 73 8.52 17.98 1.21
CA ASP A 73 7.07 17.95 1.42
C ASP A 73 6.30 18.20 0.12
N LYS A 74 6.76 19.17 -0.68
CA LYS A 74 6.18 19.45 -2.00
C LYS A 74 6.33 18.26 -2.95
N ALA A 75 7.50 17.64 -2.98
CA ALA A 75 7.75 16.48 -3.84
C ALA A 75 6.84 15.29 -3.46
N VAL A 76 6.67 15.03 -2.15
CA VAL A 76 5.77 13.98 -1.65
C VAL A 76 4.32 14.29 -2.03
N ALA A 77 3.83 15.49 -1.72
CA ALA A 77 2.46 15.89 -2.03
C ALA A 77 2.16 15.81 -3.54
N LEU A 78 3.10 16.26 -4.38
CA LEU A 78 2.94 16.21 -5.83
C LEU A 78 2.97 14.78 -6.36
N ASN A 79 3.82 13.91 -5.81
CA ASN A 79 3.85 12.50 -6.15
C ASN A 79 2.52 11.80 -5.81
N ASP A 80 1.96 12.09 -4.65
CA ASP A 80 0.66 11.54 -4.23
C ASP A 80 -0.47 12.02 -5.15
N GLU A 81 -0.45 13.30 -5.54
CA GLU A 81 -1.42 13.86 -6.48
C GLU A 81 -1.33 13.20 -7.87
N ILE A 82 -0.10 13.02 -8.38
CA ILE A 82 0.15 12.33 -9.66
C ILE A 82 -0.35 10.89 -9.59
N HIS A 83 -0.03 10.17 -8.52
CA HIS A 83 -0.46 8.78 -8.33
C HIS A 83 -1.98 8.69 -8.31
N SER A 84 -2.65 9.49 -7.48
CA SER A 84 -4.12 9.55 -7.40
C SER A 84 -4.77 9.86 -8.75
N THR A 85 -4.19 10.82 -9.48
CA THR A 85 -4.67 11.19 -10.83
C THR A 85 -4.52 10.04 -11.82
N LYS A 86 -3.37 9.35 -11.81
CA LYS A 86 -3.13 8.18 -12.67
C LYS A 86 -4.09 7.04 -12.36
N SER A 87 -4.24 6.67 -11.10
CA SER A 87 -5.17 5.60 -10.69
C SER A 87 -6.61 5.91 -11.11
N LYS A 88 -7.04 7.17 -11.00
CA LYS A 88 -8.37 7.58 -11.48
C LYS A 88 -8.52 7.43 -13.00
N LEU A 89 -7.53 7.89 -13.77
CA LEU A 89 -7.55 7.80 -15.23
C LEU A 89 -7.53 6.34 -15.71
N GLU A 90 -6.75 5.49 -15.05
CA GLU A 90 -6.69 4.06 -15.30
C GLU A 90 -8.05 3.40 -15.05
N LEU A 91 -8.67 3.68 -13.90
CA LEU A 91 -10.00 3.15 -13.56
C LEU A 91 -11.06 3.61 -14.56
N GLU A 92 -11.10 4.89 -14.91
CA GLU A 92 -12.02 5.43 -15.92
C GLU A 92 -11.80 4.79 -17.31
N SER A 93 -10.54 4.56 -17.69
CA SER A 93 -10.18 3.91 -18.95
C SER A 93 -10.59 2.44 -18.95
N ALA A 94 -10.34 1.72 -17.87
CA ALA A 94 -10.71 0.32 -17.70
C ALA A 94 -12.22 0.13 -17.73
N GLN A 95 -12.98 1.00 -17.04
CA GLN A 95 -14.44 0.97 -17.08
C GLN A 95 -14.97 1.20 -18.50
N LYS A 96 -14.42 2.15 -19.25
CA LYS A 96 -14.79 2.39 -20.65
C LYS A 96 -14.48 1.19 -21.54
N ALA A 97 -13.27 0.66 -21.45
CA ALA A 97 -12.86 -0.51 -22.22
C ALA A 97 -13.73 -1.75 -21.91
N PHE A 98 -14.12 -1.92 -20.64
CA PHE A 98 -15.06 -2.95 -20.21
C PHE A 98 -16.44 -2.78 -20.87
N LEU A 99 -17.00 -1.56 -20.86
CA LEU A 99 -18.31 -1.25 -21.45
C LEU A 99 -18.31 -1.36 -22.98
N GLU A 100 -17.18 -1.04 -23.64
CA GLU A 100 -17.03 -1.25 -25.08
C GLU A 100 -17.12 -2.74 -25.45
N LYS A 101 -16.57 -3.63 -24.62
CA LYS A 101 -16.68 -5.09 -24.80
C LYS A 101 -18.02 -5.66 -24.36
N ASN A 102 -18.70 -5.00 -23.42
CA ASN A 102 -19.94 -5.46 -22.79
C ASN A 102 -21.01 -4.36 -22.86
N PRO A 103 -21.57 -4.06 -24.05
CA PRO A 103 -22.49 -2.93 -24.22
C PRO A 103 -23.80 -3.10 -23.44
N ASP A 104 -24.19 -4.33 -23.13
CA ASP A 104 -25.40 -4.66 -22.36
C ASP A 104 -25.15 -4.62 -20.83
N ALA A 105 -23.92 -4.37 -20.39
CA ALA A 105 -23.58 -4.35 -18.97
C ALA A 105 -24.11 -3.09 -18.28
N ASN A 106 -24.98 -3.25 -17.28
CA ASN A 106 -25.39 -2.16 -16.41
C ASN A 106 -24.39 -1.98 -15.27
N MET A 107 -23.54 -0.95 -15.40
CA MET A 107 -22.45 -0.72 -14.46
C MET A 107 -22.91 -0.41 -13.04
N GLN A 108 -24.11 0.17 -12.88
CA GLN A 108 -24.70 0.47 -11.58
C GLN A 108 -25.09 -0.83 -10.85
N GLU A 109 -25.69 -1.78 -11.57
CA GLU A 109 -26.08 -3.08 -11.02
C GLU A 109 -24.87 -3.94 -10.65
N ILE A 110 -23.83 -3.93 -11.49
CA ILE A 110 -22.61 -4.70 -11.24
C ILE A 110 -21.86 -4.16 -10.02
N ILE A 111 -21.78 -2.83 -9.86
CA ILE A 111 -21.18 -2.21 -8.67
C ILE A 111 -22.03 -2.46 -7.43
N ALA A 112 -23.36 -2.39 -7.54
CA ALA A 112 -24.25 -2.74 -6.43
C ALA A 112 -24.07 -4.20 -5.99
N PHE A 113 -23.97 -5.13 -6.96
CA PHE A 113 -23.66 -6.53 -6.69
C PHE A 113 -22.34 -6.69 -5.93
N TYR A 114 -21.26 -6.03 -6.38
CA TYR A 114 -20.00 -6.03 -5.64
C TYR A 114 -20.20 -5.52 -4.21
N ASN A 115 -20.86 -4.39 -3.99
CA ASN A 115 -20.97 -3.80 -2.66
C ASN A 115 -21.88 -4.59 -1.71
N GLU A 116 -23.02 -5.08 -2.21
CA GLU A 116 -24.14 -5.54 -1.37
C GLU A 116 -24.33 -7.05 -1.40
N GLU A 117 -24.08 -7.70 -2.54
CA GLU A 117 -24.46 -9.10 -2.77
C GLU A 117 -23.25 -10.05 -2.80
N LEU A 118 -22.05 -9.55 -3.09
CA LEU A 118 -20.85 -10.39 -3.28
C LEU A 118 -20.29 -10.91 -1.94
N PRO A 119 -20.12 -12.25 -1.78
CA PRO A 119 -19.54 -12.81 -0.56
C PRO A 119 -18.10 -12.32 -0.29
N PRO A 120 -17.69 -12.19 0.99
CA PRO A 120 -16.38 -11.64 1.36
C PRO A 120 -15.17 -12.37 0.76
N LYS A 121 -15.30 -13.67 0.46
CA LYS A 121 -14.23 -14.46 -0.18
C LYS A 121 -13.91 -13.92 -1.57
N TYR A 122 -14.94 -13.77 -2.42
CA TYR A 122 -14.78 -13.27 -3.78
C TYR A 122 -14.42 -11.78 -3.81
N LYS A 123 -14.91 -10.99 -2.85
CA LYS A 123 -14.46 -9.60 -2.67
C LYS A 123 -12.94 -9.52 -2.52
N ARG A 124 -12.35 -10.31 -1.61
CA ARG A 124 -10.89 -10.33 -1.40
C ARG A 124 -10.11 -10.76 -2.64
N GLU A 125 -10.63 -11.72 -3.41
CA GLU A 125 -10.02 -12.16 -4.66
C GLU A 125 -10.03 -11.02 -5.69
N LEU A 126 -11.15 -10.32 -5.84
CA LEU A 126 -11.24 -9.14 -6.72
C LEU A 126 -10.36 -7.98 -6.24
N ASP A 127 -10.33 -7.70 -4.94
CA ASP A 127 -9.54 -6.63 -4.35
C ASP A 127 -8.02 -6.88 -4.45
N SER A 128 -7.62 -8.13 -4.69
CA SER A 128 -6.22 -8.50 -4.92
C SER A 128 -5.77 -8.29 -6.36
N LEU A 129 -6.69 -7.98 -7.28
CA LEU A 129 -6.36 -7.71 -8.68
C LEU A 129 -5.74 -6.32 -8.80
N GLU A 130 -4.51 -6.26 -9.31
CA GLU A 130 -3.80 -5.00 -9.56
C GLU A 130 -4.29 -4.30 -10.84
N ASP A 131 -4.81 -5.05 -11.81
CA ASP A 131 -5.33 -4.52 -13.08
C ASP A 131 -6.82 -4.15 -12.96
N ALA A 132 -7.12 -2.87 -13.18
CA ALA A 132 -8.49 -2.34 -13.14
C ALA A 132 -9.39 -2.97 -14.21
N LEU A 133 -8.86 -3.34 -15.38
CA LEU A 133 -9.67 -3.98 -16.42
C LEU A 133 -10.03 -5.42 -16.03
N GLY A 134 -9.03 -6.19 -15.59
CA GLY A 134 -9.23 -7.53 -15.04
C GLY A 134 -10.21 -7.56 -13.86
N PHE A 135 -10.22 -6.53 -13.02
CA PHE A 135 -11.23 -6.35 -11.97
C PHE A 135 -12.64 -6.29 -12.55
N PHE A 136 -12.91 -5.39 -13.51
CA PHE A 136 -14.24 -5.24 -14.10
C PHE A 136 -14.69 -6.51 -14.86
N GLU A 137 -13.79 -7.15 -15.60
CA GLU A 137 -14.09 -8.39 -16.34
C GLU A 137 -14.44 -9.54 -15.38
N SER A 138 -13.66 -9.72 -14.31
CA SER A 138 -13.90 -10.77 -13.30
C SER A 138 -15.19 -10.52 -12.51
N LEU A 139 -15.42 -9.27 -12.09
CA LEU A 139 -16.63 -8.88 -11.38
C LEU A 139 -17.88 -9.13 -12.24
N TYR A 140 -17.81 -8.81 -13.52
CA TYR A 140 -18.93 -9.05 -14.43
C TYR A 140 -19.16 -10.54 -14.69
N SER A 141 -18.11 -11.35 -14.76
CA SER A 141 -18.26 -12.80 -14.86
C SER A 141 -18.98 -13.36 -13.63
N LEU A 142 -18.58 -12.94 -12.42
CA LEU A 142 -19.27 -13.31 -11.18
C LEU A 142 -20.72 -12.82 -11.18
N TYR A 143 -20.97 -11.58 -11.59
CA TYR A 143 -22.33 -11.03 -11.71
C TYR A 143 -23.20 -11.91 -12.61
N LYS A 144 -22.70 -12.32 -13.77
CA LYS A 144 -23.40 -13.22 -14.69
C LYS A 144 -23.63 -14.61 -14.08
N THR A 145 -22.68 -15.18 -13.37
CA THR A 145 -22.86 -16.48 -12.71
C THR A 145 -23.93 -16.39 -11.61
N PHE A 146 -23.90 -15.36 -10.77
CA PHE A 146 -24.82 -15.22 -9.64
C PHE A 146 -26.24 -14.76 -10.04
N LYS A 147 -26.38 -13.93 -11.08
CA LYS A 147 -27.69 -13.45 -11.58
C LYS A 147 -28.24 -14.30 -12.73
N GLY A 148 -27.37 -15.03 -13.44
CA GLY A 148 -27.70 -15.84 -14.62
C GLY A 148 -28.21 -17.25 -14.31
N GLU A 149 -28.09 -17.75 -13.08
CA GLU A 149 -28.75 -19.00 -12.70
C GLU A 149 -30.23 -18.77 -12.31
N LYS A 150 -31.02 -18.46 -13.34
CA LYS A 150 -32.42 -18.91 -13.44
C LYS A 150 -32.79 -19.54 -14.79
N GLU A 151 -31.83 -19.76 -15.70
CA GLU A 151 -32.05 -20.63 -16.86
C GLU A 151 -30.87 -21.59 -17.02
N GLU A 152 -31.09 -22.80 -16.52
CA GLU A 152 -30.49 -24.11 -16.84
C GLU A 152 -29.08 -24.14 -17.48
N GLU A 153 -28.05 -24.32 -16.65
CA GLU A 153 -27.12 -25.44 -16.81
C GLU A 153 -26.39 -25.66 -15.48
N LYS A 154 -26.69 -26.80 -14.83
CA LYS A 154 -25.82 -27.36 -13.80
C LYS A 154 -24.49 -27.74 -14.45
N ALA A 155 -23.57 -26.80 -14.53
CA ALA A 155 -22.16 -27.15 -14.61
C ALA A 155 -21.75 -27.53 -13.18
N GLU A 156 -21.59 -28.84 -12.95
CA GLU A 156 -20.81 -29.36 -11.83
C GLU A 156 -19.46 -28.65 -11.81
N VAL A 157 -19.32 -27.61 -10.98
CA VAL A 157 -18.04 -27.38 -10.34
C VAL A 157 -17.93 -28.53 -9.36
N GLU A 158 -17.23 -29.59 -9.78
CA GLU A 158 -16.64 -30.54 -8.85
C GLU A 158 -15.94 -29.73 -7.77
N GLU A 159 -16.61 -29.59 -6.64
CA GLU A 159 -15.98 -29.46 -5.36
C GLU A 159 -15.00 -30.64 -5.23
N GLU A 160 -13.74 -30.45 -5.61
CA GLU A 160 -12.63 -31.17 -4.98
C GLU A 160 -12.53 -30.70 -3.52
N LEU A 161 -13.58 -30.98 -2.75
CA LEU A 161 -13.47 -31.13 -1.31
C LEU A 161 -12.66 -32.40 -1.10
N PRO A 162 -11.48 -32.35 -0.45
CA PRO A 162 -10.78 -33.56 -0.08
C PRO A 162 -11.74 -34.41 0.77
N LYS A 163 -12.00 -35.64 0.28
CA LYS A 163 -12.89 -36.61 0.89
C LYS A 163 -12.63 -36.69 2.39
N GLN A 164 -13.65 -36.39 3.19
CA GLN A 164 -13.62 -36.64 4.62
C GLN A 164 -13.21 -38.09 4.85
N VAL A 165 -12.10 -38.28 5.57
CA VAL A 165 -11.65 -39.60 6.01
C VAL A 165 -12.76 -40.15 6.91
N VAL A 166 -13.44 -41.19 6.41
CA VAL A 166 -14.42 -41.96 7.18
C VAL A 166 -13.67 -42.61 8.34
N GLY A 167 -13.91 -42.11 9.55
CA GLY A 167 -13.46 -42.76 10.78
C GLY A 167 -14.10 -44.14 10.89
N ASN A 168 -13.27 -45.18 10.82
CA ASN A 168 -13.69 -46.56 11.04
C ASN A 168 -14.02 -46.77 12.53
N PRO A 169 -15.22 -47.23 12.92
CA PRO A 169 -15.50 -47.60 14.29
C PRO A 169 -15.04 -49.05 14.50
N SER A 170 -14.07 -49.26 15.38
CA SER A 170 -13.84 -50.59 15.95
C SER A 170 -13.40 -50.41 17.39
N SER A 171 -14.32 -50.80 18.27
CA SER A 171 -14.23 -50.82 19.72
C SER A 171 -13.31 -51.95 20.22
N ASN A 172 -12.73 -51.68 21.40
CA ASN A 172 -12.09 -52.60 22.36
C ASN A 172 -10.74 -53.19 21.91
N ASP A 173 -9.65 -53.12 22.68
CA ASP A 173 -9.51 -53.29 24.13
C ASP A 173 -8.24 -52.62 24.69
N ALA A 174 -8.39 -52.17 25.94
CA ALA A 174 -7.46 -52.29 27.06
C ALA A 174 -6.04 -51.68 27.06
N PHE A 175 -5.72 -51.22 28.29
CA PHE A 175 -4.42 -50.90 28.88
C PHE A 175 -3.86 -49.47 28.78
N SER A 176 -4.05 -48.77 29.90
CA SER A 176 -2.95 -48.32 30.77
C SER A 176 -2.21 -47.03 30.42
N SER A 177 -2.51 -46.03 31.25
CA SER A 177 -1.57 -45.16 31.97
C SER A 177 -1.07 -43.90 31.26
N GLY A 178 -1.23 -42.78 31.97
CA GLY A 178 -0.17 -41.76 32.01
C GLY A 178 -0.49 -40.42 31.36
N SER A 179 -1.13 -39.55 32.14
CA SER A 179 -0.56 -38.25 32.53
C SER A 179 -0.19 -37.20 31.45
N ASN A 180 -0.87 -36.05 31.62
CA ASN A 180 -0.37 -34.67 31.51
C ASN A 180 -0.47 -33.93 30.16
N SER A 181 -1.49 -33.07 30.13
CA SER A 181 -1.41 -31.71 29.61
C SER A 181 -0.17 -30.98 30.13
N VAL A 182 0.59 -30.32 29.24
CA VAL A 182 1.37 -29.12 29.62
C VAL A 182 1.26 -28.09 28.50
N MET A 183 0.67 -26.97 28.92
CA MET A 183 0.59 -25.68 28.29
C MET A 183 1.69 -24.83 28.94
N GLU A 184 2.63 -24.28 28.18
CA GLU A 184 3.54 -23.16 28.57
C GLU A 184 4.45 -22.91 27.35
N ARG A 185 4.27 -21.83 26.57
CA ARG A 185 4.77 -20.46 26.80
C ARG A 185 6.20 -20.43 27.36
N PHE A 186 7.15 -20.27 26.45
CA PHE A 186 8.21 -19.26 26.52
C PHE A 186 8.43 -18.71 25.11
#